data_AF-A0A8J3KLS2-F1
#
_entry.id   AF-A0A8J3KLS2-F1
#
_cell.length_a   1.000
_cell.length_b   1.000
_cell.length_c   1.000
_cell.angle_alpha   90.00
_cell.angle_beta   90.00
_cell.angle_gamma   90.00
#
_symmetry.space_group_name_H-M   'P 1'
#
loop_
_entity.id
_entity.type
_entity.pdbx_description
1 polymer ?
#
loop_
_entity_poly.entity_id
_entity_poly.type
_entity_poly.pdbx_seq_one_letter_code
_entity_poly.pdbx_strand_id
1 'polypeptide(L)'
;MFEDRSLLDGCNVALNESDVVGLRVNWPARTVRLLLHVLAMPEQGPIDPDTRRALVFTGVSLMRVLLRRDRTRTASRDYGHPIELADADAADAFLASVSRSDPMYGWRFLDDPELTRDWPATASLMLAGTGPATHSMYWFCECAREEPGGDTEYCIEGDIHFQRLTVERADGSPVPLASFAADGRRWWHGLHSGDPRVSTEAQQSRPPSPAWT
;
A
#
# COMPACT_ATOMS: atom_id res chain seq x y z
N MET A 1 -5.45 2.04 -18.78
CA MET A 1 -5.43 3.45 -18.29
C MET A 1 -4.02 3.91 -17.95
N PHE A 2 -3.01 3.03 -17.86
CA PHE A 2 -1.59 3.39 -17.74
C PHE A 2 -0.80 3.22 -19.06
N GLU A 3 -1.31 3.72 -20.18
CA GLU A 3 -0.51 3.77 -21.41
C GLU A 3 0.52 4.93 -21.36
N ASP A 4 0.28 5.91 -20.48
CA ASP A 4 1.21 7.01 -20.21
C ASP A 4 2.16 6.64 -19.07
N ARG A 5 3.43 6.43 -19.43
CA ARG A 5 4.51 6.11 -18.49
C ARG A 5 4.74 7.22 -17.45
N SER A 6 4.50 8.49 -17.81
CA SER A 6 4.63 9.62 -16.88
C SER A 6 3.61 9.57 -15.76
N LEU A 7 2.38 9.14 -16.07
CA LEU A 7 1.33 8.95 -15.08
C LEU A 7 1.67 7.79 -14.14
N LEU A 8 2.14 6.67 -14.68
CA LEU A 8 2.59 5.52 -13.87
C LEU A 8 3.73 5.90 -12.92
N ASP A 9 4.77 6.57 -13.43
CA ASP A 9 5.88 7.04 -12.62
C ASP A 9 5.40 8.02 -11.54
N GLY A 10 4.41 8.86 -11.85
CA GLY A 10 3.82 9.78 -10.89
C GLY A 10 3.02 9.08 -9.79
N CYS A 11 2.27 8.02 -10.12
CA CYS A 11 1.60 7.19 -9.13
C CYS A 11 2.62 6.49 -8.23
N ASN A 12 3.68 5.90 -8.80
CA ASN A 12 4.75 5.28 -8.01
C ASN A 12 5.42 6.27 -7.04
N VAL A 13 5.63 7.53 -7.48
CA VAL A 13 6.12 8.63 -6.62
C VAL A 13 5.14 8.94 -5.49
N ALA A 14 3.85 8.99 -5.78
CA ALA A 14 2.82 9.25 -4.76
C ALA A 14 2.69 8.11 -3.74
N LEU A 15 2.96 6.87 -4.15
CA LEU A 15 2.89 5.69 -3.28
C LEU A 15 4.13 5.50 -2.40
N ASN A 16 5.26 6.13 -2.75
CA ASN A 16 6.46 6.04 -1.95
C ASN A 16 6.24 6.69 -0.57
N GLU A 17 6.70 6.01 0.47
CA GLU A 17 6.46 6.34 1.88
C GLU A 17 4.97 6.41 2.27
N SER A 18 4.13 5.60 1.64
CA SER A 18 2.74 5.41 2.10
C SER A 18 2.63 4.24 3.08
N ASP A 19 1.85 4.43 4.15
CA ASP A 19 1.54 3.36 5.11
C ASP A 19 0.38 2.49 4.60
N VAL A 20 0.54 1.17 4.64
CA VAL A 20 -0.55 0.23 4.33
C VAL A 20 -1.36 -0.05 5.58
N VAL A 21 -2.61 0.41 5.60
CA VAL A 21 -3.43 0.41 6.83
C VAL A 21 -4.72 -0.39 6.72
N GLY A 22 -5.00 -1.01 5.58
CA GLY A 22 -6.17 -1.86 5.43
C GLY A 22 -6.35 -2.47 4.05
N LEU A 23 -7.12 -3.55 4.00
CA LEU A 23 -7.37 -4.35 2.82
C LEU A 23 -8.81 -4.86 2.83
N ARG A 24 -9.61 -4.55 1.80
CA ARG A 24 -10.97 -5.08 1.65
C ARG A 24 -11.13 -5.76 0.32
N VAL A 25 -11.66 -6.98 0.32
CA VAL A 25 -11.79 -7.80 -0.89
C VAL A 25 -13.25 -8.18 -1.12
N ASN A 26 -13.78 -7.83 -2.28
CA ASN A 26 -15.03 -8.36 -2.81
C ASN A 26 -14.69 -9.26 -4.01
N TRP A 27 -14.42 -10.52 -3.73
CA TRP A 27 -14.02 -11.48 -4.75
C TRP A 27 -15.12 -11.79 -5.78
N PRO A 28 -16.41 -11.94 -5.40
CA PRO A 28 -17.49 -12.07 -6.38
C PRO A 28 -17.55 -10.90 -7.38
N ALA A 29 -17.34 -9.67 -6.93
CA ALA A 29 -17.30 -8.48 -7.77
C ALA A 29 -15.90 -8.17 -8.35
N ARG A 30 -14.90 -9.04 -8.12
CA ARG A 30 -13.52 -8.89 -8.61
C ARG A 30 -12.92 -7.52 -8.28
N THR A 31 -13.15 -7.07 -7.05
CA THR A 31 -12.71 -5.76 -6.56
C THR A 31 -11.88 -5.91 -5.30
N VAL A 32 -10.74 -5.22 -5.24
CA VAL A 32 -9.87 -5.11 -4.07
C VAL A 32 -9.71 -3.62 -3.74
N ARG A 33 -9.80 -3.27 -2.46
CA ARG A 33 -9.53 -1.91 -1.95
C ARG A 33 -8.37 -1.98 -0.97
N LEU A 34 -7.26 -1.32 -1.31
CA LEU A 34 -6.11 -1.16 -0.42
C LEU A 34 -6.16 0.25 0.17
N LEU A 35 -6.23 0.37 1.48
CA LEU A 35 -6.23 1.66 2.16
C LEU A 35 -4.81 2.04 2.53
N LEU A 36 -4.43 3.26 2.14
CA LEU A 36 -3.12 3.83 2.38
C LEU A 36 -3.24 5.16 3.12
N HIS A 37 -2.28 5.49 3.97
CA HIS A 37 -1.98 6.89 4.31
C HIS A 37 -0.96 7.41 3.31
N VAL A 38 -1.32 8.45 2.57
CA VAL A 38 -0.50 8.95 1.45
C VAL A 38 0.00 10.36 1.72
N LEU A 39 1.27 10.57 1.40
CA LEU A 39 1.91 11.88 1.38
C LEU A 39 1.49 12.64 0.12
N ALA A 40 0.63 13.63 0.29
CA ALA A 40 0.06 14.41 -0.80
C ALA A 40 0.08 15.91 -0.47
N MET A 41 0.44 16.74 -1.45
CA MET A 41 0.39 18.20 -1.32
C MET A 41 -0.40 18.81 -2.47
N PRO A 42 -1.54 19.49 -2.18
CA PRO A 42 -2.31 20.17 -3.21
C PRO A 42 -1.51 21.35 -3.79
N GLU A 43 -1.86 21.74 -5.01
CA GLU A 43 -1.25 22.89 -5.69
C GLU A 43 -1.41 24.17 -4.87
N GLN A 44 -2.58 24.38 -4.27
CA GLN A 44 -2.91 25.54 -3.46
C GLN A 44 -3.57 25.12 -2.15
N GLY A 45 -3.34 25.92 -1.11
CA GLY A 45 -3.96 25.72 0.20
C GLY A 45 -3.17 24.78 1.13
N PRO A 46 -3.74 24.52 2.32
CA PRO A 46 -3.16 23.61 3.30
C PRO A 46 -3.23 22.17 2.82
N ILE A 47 -2.36 21.33 3.38
CA ILE A 47 -2.43 19.88 3.13
C ILE A 47 -3.68 19.32 3.79
N ASP A 48 -4.33 18.38 3.09
CA ASP A 48 -5.49 17.64 3.57
C ASP A 48 -5.14 16.93 4.90
N PRO A 49 -5.87 17.18 5.99
CA PRO A 49 -5.60 16.51 7.26
C PRO A 49 -5.94 15.01 7.20
N ASP A 50 -6.81 14.58 6.27
CA ASP A 50 -7.10 13.17 6.05
C ASP A 50 -6.20 12.62 4.93
N THR A 51 -5.17 11.88 5.35
CA THR A 51 -4.18 11.29 4.42
C THR A 51 -4.69 10.00 3.77
N ARG A 52 -5.86 9.49 4.15
CA ARG A 52 -6.38 8.22 3.67
C ARG A 52 -6.72 8.28 2.18
N ARG A 53 -6.16 7.35 1.42
CA ARG A 53 -6.53 7.10 0.03
C ARG A 53 -6.78 5.60 -0.16
N ALA A 54 -7.95 5.26 -0.68
CA ALA A 54 -8.25 3.89 -1.07
C ALA A 54 -7.87 3.70 -2.54
N LEU A 55 -6.91 2.82 -2.80
CA LEU A 55 -6.66 2.30 -4.14
C LEU A 55 -7.71 1.22 -4.42
N VAL A 56 -8.55 1.46 -5.42
CA VAL A 56 -9.61 0.56 -5.81
C VAL A 56 -9.23 -0.13 -7.12
N PHE A 57 -8.95 -1.42 -7.01
CA PHE A 57 -8.61 -2.30 -8.12
C PHE A 57 -9.88 -3.03 -8.58
N THR A 58 -10.20 -2.94 -9.87
CA THR A 58 -11.37 -3.61 -10.46
C THR A 58 -10.95 -4.54 -11.59
N GLY A 59 -11.71 -5.61 -11.79
CA GLY A 59 -11.34 -6.68 -12.72
C GLY A 59 -10.12 -7.47 -12.24
N VAL A 60 -10.02 -7.71 -10.93
CA VAL A 60 -8.90 -8.43 -10.32
C VAL A 60 -8.93 -9.91 -10.73
N SER A 61 -7.87 -10.38 -11.39
CA SER A 61 -7.74 -11.78 -11.81
C SER A 61 -6.87 -12.60 -10.87
N LEU A 62 -5.91 -11.97 -10.19
CA LEU A 62 -5.05 -12.58 -9.18
C LEU A 62 -4.86 -11.61 -8.02
N MET A 63 -4.96 -12.13 -6.81
CA MET A 63 -4.49 -11.47 -5.60
C MET A 63 -3.74 -12.48 -4.75
N ARG A 64 -2.50 -12.15 -4.40
CA ARG A 64 -1.68 -12.93 -3.49
C ARG A 64 -1.29 -12.06 -2.32
N VAL A 65 -1.24 -12.64 -1.12
CA VAL A 65 -0.69 -12.00 0.09
C VAL A 65 0.35 -12.95 0.66
N LEU A 66 1.49 -12.42 1.06
CA LEU A 66 2.58 -13.13 1.71
C LEU A 66 2.84 -12.48 3.07
N LEU A 67 2.55 -13.20 4.14
CA LEU A 67 2.81 -12.80 5.51
C LEU A 67 3.93 -13.69 6.06
N ARG A 68 4.99 -13.07 6.57
CA ARG A 68 6.13 -13.77 7.16
C ARG A 68 6.56 -13.07 8.45
N ARG A 69 7.19 -13.81 9.35
CA ARG A 69 7.96 -13.18 10.44
C ARG A 69 9.21 -12.57 9.85
N ASP A 70 9.47 -11.31 10.17
CA ASP A 70 10.72 -10.70 9.76
C ASP A 70 11.85 -11.22 10.64
N ARG A 71 12.72 -12.03 10.03
CA ARG A 71 13.89 -12.64 10.66
C ARG A 71 15.19 -11.97 10.26
N THR A 72 15.15 -10.85 9.54
CA THR A 72 16.35 -10.16 9.01
C THR A 72 17.31 -9.67 10.10
N ARG A 73 16.82 -9.47 11.34
CA ARG A 73 17.67 -9.20 12.52
C ARG A 73 18.39 -10.43 13.08
N THR A 74 18.06 -11.62 12.62
CA THR A 74 18.78 -12.86 12.94
C THR A 74 19.71 -13.21 11.78
N ALA A 75 20.89 -13.77 12.06
CA ALA A 75 21.96 -13.98 11.08
C ALA A 75 21.63 -14.91 9.90
N SER A 76 20.40 -15.44 9.80
CA SER A 76 19.90 -16.20 8.66
C SER A 76 19.24 -15.27 7.65
N ARG A 77 19.72 -15.28 6.39
CA ARG A 77 19.08 -14.64 5.22
C ARG A 77 17.78 -15.34 4.79
N ASP A 78 17.10 -16.02 5.71
CA ASP A 78 15.89 -16.76 5.45
C ASP A 78 14.71 -15.94 5.98
N TYR A 79 13.88 -15.44 5.06
CA TYR A 79 12.64 -14.72 5.36
C TYR A 79 11.58 -15.62 6.03
N GLY A 80 11.87 -16.90 6.24
CA GLY A 80 11.00 -17.83 6.94
C GLY A 80 9.83 -18.31 6.08
N HIS A 81 9.06 -19.24 6.65
CA HIS A 81 7.89 -19.79 5.96
C HIS A 81 6.71 -18.80 5.97
N PRO A 82 5.91 -18.77 4.89
CA PRO A 82 4.62 -18.08 4.87
C PRO A 82 3.74 -18.52 6.04
N ILE A 83 3.12 -17.55 6.71
CA ILE A 83 2.08 -17.77 7.72
C ILE A 83 0.75 -17.82 7.00
N GLU A 84 0.00 -18.89 7.13
CA GLU A 84 -1.28 -19.07 6.47
C GLU A 84 -2.31 -18.01 6.91
N LEU A 85 -3.05 -17.46 5.94
CA LEU A 85 -4.18 -16.57 6.14
C LEU A 85 -5.42 -17.25 5.57
N ALA A 86 -6.42 -17.48 6.41
CA ALA A 86 -7.62 -18.23 6.03
C ALA A 86 -8.38 -17.59 4.86
N ASP A 87 -8.46 -16.25 4.86
CA ASP A 87 -9.16 -15.46 3.87
C ASP A 87 -8.64 -14.01 3.86
N ALA A 88 -9.28 -13.15 3.07
CA ALA A 88 -8.95 -11.74 2.99
C ALA A 88 -9.28 -10.94 4.26
N ASP A 89 -10.29 -11.37 5.03
CA ASP A 89 -10.64 -10.71 6.29
C ASP A 89 -9.58 -10.96 7.36
N ALA A 90 -8.95 -12.14 7.36
CA ALA A 90 -7.77 -12.43 8.18
C ALA A 90 -6.57 -11.54 7.82
N ALA A 91 -6.39 -11.19 6.53
CA ALA A 91 -5.35 -10.26 6.10
C ALA A 91 -5.62 -8.81 6.57
N ASP A 92 -6.87 -8.34 6.46
CA ASP A 92 -7.28 -7.02 7.00
C ASP A 92 -7.14 -6.96 8.52
N ALA A 93 -7.58 -8.01 9.22
CA ALA A 93 -7.45 -8.13 10.66
C ALA A 93 -5.98 -8.13 11.13
N PHE A 94 -5.08 -8.73 10.35
CA PHE A 94 -3.65 -8.65 10.62
C PHE A 94 -3.17 -7.20 10.54
N LEU A 95 -3.45 -6.48 9.44
CA LEU A 95 -3.09 -5.07 9.27
C LEU A 95 -3.64 -4.20 10.40
N ALA A 96 -4.89 -4.43 10.82
CA ALA A 96 -5.52 -3.71 11.93
C ALA A 96 -4.90 -4.02 13.31
N SER A 97 -4.17 -5.13 13.43
CA SER A 97 -3.50 -5.54 14.67
C SER A 97 -2.06 -5.02 14.81
N VAL A 98 -1.52 -4.38 13.77
CA VAL A 98 -0.16 -3.84 13.75
C VAL A 98 -0.02 -2.73 14.80
N SER A 99 1.00 -2.83 15.66
CA SER A 99 1.33 -1.81 16.66
C SER A 99 2.27 -0.73 16.12
N ARG A 100 3.13 -1.10 15.15
CA ARG A 100 4.06 -0.21 14.45
C ARG A 100 4.26 -0.70 13.01
N SER A 101 4.24 0.20 12.05
CA SER A 101 4.58 -0.08 10.65
C SER A 101 5.66 0.86 10.16
N ASP A 102 6.50 0.37 9.25
CA ASP A 102 7.35 1.16 8.40
C ASP A 102 6.62 1.39 7.06
N PRO A 103 6.69 2.61 6.50
CA PRO A 103 5.99 2.94 5.27
C PRO A 103 6.62 2.22 4.07
N MET A 104 5.85 2.04 2.99
CA MET A 104 6.37 1.48 1.74
C MET A 104 7.54 2.29 1.19
N TYR A 105 8.51 1.63 0.55
CA TYR A 105 9.63 2.31 -0.09
C TYR A 105 10.09 1.61 -1.37
N GLY A 106 10.81 2.32 -2.24
CA GLY A 106 11.47 1.75 -3.43
C GLY A 106 10.98 2.28 -4.78
N TRP A 107 10.00 3.18 -4.79
CA TRP A 107 9.56 3.94 -5.97
C TRP A 107 9.07 3.11 -7.17
N ARG A 108 8.80 1.82 -6.97
CA ARG A 108 8.35 0.88 -8.01
C ARG A 108 7.31 -0.04 -7.37
N PHE A 109 6.05 0.17 -7.70
CA PHE A 109 4.92 -0.57 -7.13
C PHE A 109 3.98 -1.09 -8.22
N LEU A 110 3.78 -0.30 -9.29
CA LEU A 110 2.93 -0.65 -10.42
C LEU A 110 3.73 -1.25 -11.59
N ASP A 111 3.18 -2.30 -12.19
CA ASP A 111 3.64 -2.96 -13.43
C ASP A 111 5.11 -3.40 -13.42
N ASP A 112 5.57 -3.91 -12.28
CA ASP A 112 6.94 -4.39 -12.10
C ASP A 112 6.96 -5.86 -11.63
N PRO A 113 7.11 -6.82 -12.55
CA PRO A 113 7.09 -8.25 -12.22
C PRO A 113 8.31 -8.70 -11.41
N GLU A 114 9.38 -7.90 -11.37
CA GLU A 114 10.62 -8.24 -10.66
C GLU A 114 10.42 -8.29 -9.14
N LEU A 115 9.44 -7.54 -8.63
CA LEU A 115 9.15 -7.38 -7.20
C LEU A 115 8.62 -8.65 -6.54
N THR A 116 8.12 -9.61 -7.32
CA THR A 116 7.58 -10.88 -6.80
C THR A 116 8.37 -12.09 -7.29
N ARG A 117 9.55 -11.88 -7.90
CA ARG A 117 10.35 -12.97 -8.47
C ARG A 117 10.82 -13.97 -7.41
N ASP A 118 11.13 -13.49 -6.22
CA ASP A 118 11.66 -14.28 -5.10
C ASP A 118 10.56 -14.85 -4.19
N TRP A 119 9.28 -14.59 -4.51
CA TRP A 119 8.17 -15.13 -3.74
C TRP A 119 8.16 -16.66 -3.76
N PRO A 120 7.86 -17.31 -2.63
CA PRO A 120 7.71 -18.76 -2.58
C PRO A 120 6.51 -19.21 -3.44
N ALA A 121 6.53 -20.48 -3.85
CA ALA A 121 5.43 -21.06 -4.64
C ALA A 121 4.08 -21.04 -3.91
N THR A 122 4.10 -21.14 -2.57
CA THR A 122 2.91 -21.05 -1.72
C THR A 122 2.92 -19.70 -1.01
N ALA A 123 1.93 -18.86 -1.29
CA ALA A 123 1.69 -17.61 -0.58
C ALA A 123 0.82 -17.85 0.68
N SER A 124 0.73 -16.85 1.56
CA SER A 124 -0.13 -16.90 2.75
C SER A 124 -1.61 -16.93 2.41
N LEU A 125 -2.00 -16.22 1.35
CA LEU A 125 -3.34 -16.22 0.75
C LEU A 125 -3.19 -16.11 -0.77
N MET A 126 -3.99 -16.87 -1.51
CA MET A 126 -4.08 -16.74 -2.97
C MET A 126 -5.54 -16.82 -3.42
N LEU A 127 -5.98 -15.78 -4.12
CA LEU A 127 -7.24 -15.72 -4.82
C LEU A 127 -6.94 -15.61 -6.31
N ALA A 128 -7.32 -16.64 -7.08
CA ALA A 128 -7.07 -16.71 -8.52
C ALA A 128 -8.38 -16.94 -9.30
N GLY A 129 -8.58 -16.18 -10.37
CA GLY A 129 -9.71 -16.37 -11.28
C GLY A 129 -9.30 -16.16 -12.73
N THR A 130 -10.28 -16.30 -13.61
CA THR A 130 -10.10 -16.08 -15.04
C THR A 130 -10.42 -14.64 -15.39
N GLY A 131 -9.67 -14.08 -16.34
CA GLY A 131 -9.90 -12.73 -16.84
C GLY A 131 -8.59 -12.08 -17.28
N PRO A 132 -8.64 -11.09 -18.19
CA PRO A 132 -7.44 -10.35 -18.53
C PRO A 132 -7.05 -9.49 -17.34
N ALA A 133 -5.78 -9.54 -16.94
CA ALA A 133 -5.13 -8.49 -16.18
C ALA A 133 -4.15 -7.78 -17.09
N THR A 134 -4.20 -6.45 -17.07
CA THR A 134 -3.31 -5.60 -17.88
C THR A 134 -2.26 -4.92 -17.02
N HIS A 135 -2.49 -4.88 -15.71
CA HIS A 135 -1.65 -4.20 -14.74
C HIS A 135 -1.43 -5.05 -13.49
N SER A 136 -0.35 -4.79 -12.77
CA SER A 136 -0.07 -5.36 -11.45
C SER A 136 0.32 -4.27 -10.45
N MET A 137 0.06 -4.53 -9.17
CA MET A 137 0.47 -3.70 -8.05
C MET A 137 1.10 -4.60 -7.00
N TYR A 138 2.35 -4.30 -6.65
CA TYR A 138 3.03 -4.80 -5.47
C TYR A 138 2.93 -3.78 -4.34
N TRP A 139 2.64 -4.24 -3.13
CA TRP A 139 2.68 -3.44 -1.91
C TRP A 139 3.29 -4.27 -0.79
N PHE A 140 3.84 -3.62 0.23
CA PHE A 140 4.33 -4.29 1.41
C PHE A 140 4.24 -3.40 2.65
N CYS A 141 4.36 -4.02 3.81
CA CYS A 141 4.42 -3.36 5.11
C CYS A 141 5.34 -4.19 6.00
N GLU A 142 6.47 -3.61 6.36
CA GLU A 142 7.33 -4.11 7.44
C GLU A 142 6.73 -3.58 8.75
N CYS A 143 6.43 -4.47 9.69
CA CYS A 143 5.61 -4.10 10.84
C CYS A 143 5.88 -4.95 12.08
N ALA A 144 5.60 -4.40 13.25
CA ALA A 144 5.55 -5.13 14.50
C ALA A 144 4.10 -5.34 14.96
N ARG A 145 3.88 -6.44 15.66
CA ARG A 145 2.68 -6.72 16.42
C ARG A 145 3.04 -7.04 17.85
N GLU A 146 2.31 -6.45 18.80
CA GLU A 146 2.44 -6.80 20.21
C GLU A 146 1.94 -8.23 20.45
N GLU A 147 2.81 -9.08 20.99
CA GLU A 147 2.51 -10.47 21.32
C GLU A 147 2.89 -10.78 22.77
N PRO A 148 2.40 -11.89 23.36
CA PRO A 148 2.85 -12.33 24.67
C PRO A 148 4.38 -12.52 24.68
N GLY A 149 5.10 -11.63 25.37
CA GLY A 149 6.57 -11.64 25.44
C GLY A 149 7.24 -10.46 24.72
N GLY A 150 6.49 -9.58 24.07
CA GLY A 150 6.98 -8.34 23.45
C GLY A 150 6.57 -8.21 21.98
N ASP A 151 7.13 -7.21 21.32
CA ASP A 151 6.91 -6.98 19.89
C ASP A 151 7.55 -8.09 19.04
N THR A 152 6.76 -8.67 18.15
CA THR A 152 7.24 -9.57 17.10
C THR A 152 7.21 -8.85 15.75
N GLU A 153 8.33 -8.90 15.02
CA GLU A 153 8.46 -8.28 13.70
C GLU A 153 7.92 -9.21 12.59
N TYR A 154 7.27 -8.60 11.60
CA TYR A 154 6.59 -9.23 10.48
C TYR A 154 6.82 -8.41 9.20
N CYS A 155 6.68 -9.08 8.06
CA CYS A 155 6.50 -8.42 6.78
C CYS A 155 5.24 -9.01 6.12
N ILE A 156 4.32 -8.14 5.72
CA ILE A 156 3.16 -8.49 4.92
C ILE A 156 3.26 -7.81 3.55
N GLU A 157 3.20 -8.61 2.50
CA GLU A 157 3.32 -8.17 1.11
C GLU A 157 2.09 -8.60 0.33
N GLY A 158 1.73 -7.86 -0.72
CA GLY A 158 0.65 -8.24 -1.62
C GLY A 158 0.97 -7.96 -3.07
N ASP A 159 0.41 -8.80 -3.94
CA ASP A 159 0.51 -8.72 -5.39
C ASP A 159 -0.90 -8.83 -5.98
N ILE A 160 -1.33 -7.78 -6.67
CA ILE A 160 -2.69 -7.64 -7.20
C ILE A 160 -2.60 -7.45 -8.71
N HIS A 161 -3.23 -8.33 -9.50
CA HIS A 161 -3.31 -8.24 -10.95
C HIS A 161 -4.72 -7.82 -11.34
N PHE A 162 -4.85 -6.73 -12.11
CA PHE A 162 -6.12 -6.04 -12.31
C PHE A 162 -6.24 -5.41 -13.70
N GLN A 163 -7.44 -4.90 -14.01
CA GLN A 163 -7.72 -4.20 -15.26
C GLN A 163 -7.71 -2.68 -15.10
N ARG A 164 -8.29 -2.19 -14.00
CA ARG A 164 -8.42 -0.75 -13.75
C ARG A 164 -8.15 -0.42 -12.29
N LEU A 165 -7.36 0.64 -12.10
CA LEU A 165 -7.12 1.30 -10.82
C LEU A 165 -7.87 2.64 -10.80
N THR A 166 -8.53 2.93 -9.69
CA THR A 166 -9.07 4.24 -9.32
C THR A 166 -8.64 4.59 -7.90
N VAL A 167 -8.67 5.87 -7.54
CA VAL A 167 -8.34 6.34 -6.19
C VAL A 167 -9.55 7.03 -5.60
N GLU A 168 -9.82 6.77 -4.32
CA GLU A 168 -10.89 7.40 -3.55
C GLU A 168 -10.33 8.01 -2.27
N ARG A 169 -10.95 9.08 -1.78
CA ARG A 169 -10.78 9.54 -0.39
C ARG A 169 -11.52 8.62 0.57
N ALA A 170 -11.32 8.83 1.87
CA ALA A 170 -12.02 8.09 2.93
C ALA A 170 -13.55 8.18 2.85
N ASP A 171 -14.08 9.33 2.41
CA ASP A 171 -15.52 9.54 2.21
C ASP A 171 -16.08 8.89 0.93
N GLY A 172 -15.23 8.19 0.17
CA GLY A 172 -15.58 7.57 -1.11
C GLY A 172 -15.57 8.52 -2.30
N SER A 173 -15.24 9.80 -2.11
CA SER A 173 -15.12 10.74 -3.23
C SER A 173 -13.95 10.37 -4.14
N PRO A 174 -14.12 10.44 -5.47
CA PRO A 174 -13.06 10.05 -6.41
C PRO A 174 -11.92 11.07 -6.41
N VAL A 175 -10.69 10.57 -6.53
CA VAL A 175 -9.47 11.33 -6.78
C VAL A 175 -8.95 10.95 -8.17
N PRO A 176 -8.89 11.88 -9.14
CA PRO A 176 -8.30 11.59 -10.44
C PRO A 176 -6.85 11.11 -10.30
N LEU A 177 -6.47 10.05 -11.01
CA LEU A 177 -5.10 9.51 -10.95
C LEU A 177 -4.04 10.55 -11.28
N ALA A 178 -4.31 11.44 -12.24
CA ALA A 178 -3.40 12.54 -12.56
C ALA A 178 -3.21 13.52 -11.39
N SER A 179 -4.28 13.80 -10.63
CA SER A 179 -4.20 14.62 -9.42
C SER A 179 -3.44 13.90 -8.31
N PHE A 180 -3.73 12.61 -8.08
CA PHE A 180 -3.00 11.76 -7.13
C PHE A 180 -1.48 11.77 -7.40
N ALA A 181 -1.10 11.51 -8.66
CA ALA A 181 0.29 11.56 -9.11
C ALA A 181 0.94 12.94 -8.94
N ALA A 182 0.22 14.01 -9.30
CA ALA A 182 0.73 15.37 -9.20
C ALA A 182 0.89 15.83 -7.74
N ASP A 183 -0.06 15.48 -6.86
CA ASP A 183 -0.02 15.81 -5.44
C ASP A 183 1.15 15.12 -4.73
N GLY A 184 1.42 13.86 -5.05
CA GLY A 184 2.58 13.14 -4.52
C GLY A 184 3.90 13.76 -4.99
N ARG A 185 4.04 14.02 -6.30
CA ARG A 185 5.22 14.72 -6.84
C ARG A 185 5.45 16.07 -6.18
N ARG A 186 4.38 16.84 -5.97
CA ARG A 186 4.45 18.12 -5.25
C ARG A 186 4.93 17.93 -3.84
N TRP A 187 4.40 16.96 -3.09
CA TRP A 187 4.82 16.71 -1.72
C TRP A 187 6.34 16.48 -1.63
N TRP A 188 6.87 15.60 -2.49
CA TRP A 188 8.30 15.31 -2.56
C TRP A 188 9.11 16.53 -2.96
N HIS A 189 8.68 17.28 -3.97
CA HIS A 189 9.34 18.53 -4.34
C HIS A 189 9.34 19.55 -3.20
N GLY A 190 8.22 19.67 -2.48
CA GLY A 190 8.09 20.52 -1.30
C GLY A 190 9.10 20.14 -0.22
N LEU A 191 9.28 18.84 0.03
CA LEU A 191 10.22 18.35 1.04
C LEU A 191 11.65 18.75 0.69
N HIS A 192 12.06 18.54 -0.57
CA HIS A 192 13.39 18.85 -1.05
C HIS A 192 13.66 20.37 -1.15
N SER A 193 12.63 21.16 -1.40
CA SER A 193 12.73 22.62 -1.53
C SER A 193 12.53 23.39 -0.21
N GLY A 194 12.17 22.69 0.87
CA GLY A 194 11.91 23.29 2.17
C GLY A 194 10.57 24.03 2.26
N ASP A 195 9.55 23.58 1.53
CA ASP A 195 8.19 24.14 1.63
C ASP A 195 7.68 23.99 3.09
N PRO A 196 7.26 25.08 3.75
CA PRO A 196 6.87 25.05 5.16
C PRO A 196 5.68 24.12 5.45
N ARG A 197 4.86 23.79 4.45
CA ARG A 197 3.70 22.88 4.59
C ARG A 197 4.11 21.44 4.90
N VAL A 198 5.34 21.06 4.54
CA VAL A 198 5.89 19.71 4.75
C VAL A 198 7.07 19.70 5.73
N SER A 199 7.24 20.77 6.51
CA SER A 199 8.24 20.80 7.58
C SER A 199 7.99 19.70 8.63
N THR A 200 9.04 19.32 9.37
CA THR A 200 8.92 18.32 10.45
C THR A 200 7.85 18.73 11.47
N GLU A 201 7.81 20.00 11.86
CA GLU A 201 6.80 20.54 12.78
C GLU A 201 5.38 20.40 12.20
N ALA A 202 5.20 20.73 10.91
CA ALA A 202 3.91 20.56 10.24
C ALA A 202 3.47 19.10 10.17
N GLN A 203 4.40 18.15 9.99
CA GLN A 203 4.10 16.72 9.97
C GLN A 203 3.72 16.20 11.37
N GLN A 204 4.48 16.57 12.41
CA GLN A 204 4.24 16.15 13.80
C GLN A 204 2.95 16.73 14.40
N SER A 205 2.49 17.88 13.90
CA SER A 205 1.25 18.51 14.36
C SER A 205 -0.03 17.83 13.86
N ARG A 206 0.07 16.88 12.92
CA ARG A 206 -1.10 16.24 12.31
C ARG A 206 -1.66 15.15 13.22
N PRO A 207 -3.00 15.09 13.36
CA PRO A 207 -3.61 13.95 14.04
C PRO A 207 -3.36 12.68 13.21
N PRO A 208 -3.19 11.52 13.88
CA PRO A 208 -3.12 10.26 13.17
C PRO A 208 -4.41 10.02 12.38
N SER A 209 -4.29 9.61 11.13
CA SER A 209 -5.44 9.16 10.36
C SER A 209 -5.82 7.74 10.81
N PRO A 210 -7.11 7.42 10.95
CA PRO A 210 -7.53 6.06 11.29
C PRO A 210 -7.32 5.11 10.09
N ALA A 211 -7.57 3.82 10.29
CA ALA A 211 -7.70 2.87 9.17
C ALA A 211 -9.05 3.11 8.46
N TRP A 212 -10.03 2.21 8.62
CA TRP A 212 -11.28 2.29 7.86
C TRP A 212 -12.42 3.10 8.48
N THR A 213 -12.34 3.44 9.77
CA THR A 213 -13.41 4.12 10.53
C THR A 213 -13.29 5.64 10.48
#